data_AF-A0A947T3Q1-F1
#
_entry.id   AF-A0A947T3Q1-F1
#
_cell.length_a   1.000
_cell.length_b   1.000
_cell.length_c   1.000
_cell.angle_alpha   90.00
_cell.angle_beta   90.00
_cell.angle_gamma   90.00
#
_symmetry.space_group_name_H-M   'P 1'
#
loop_
_entity.id
_entity.type
_entity.pdbx_description
1 polymer ?
#
loop_
_entity_poly.entity_id
_entity_poly.type
_entity_poly.pdbx_seq_one_letter_code
_entity_poly.pdbx_strand_id
1 'polypeptide(L)'
;MQRGEIWFAATPGGDRPVLILTRDAVADRIGSVVVAAVTRVNRGVVSELQLTPEADGVPSACVVNFDNLHTLPRESFRRFVGRLGPARMAEACRTLRDATGC
;
A
#
# COMPACT_ATOMS: atom_id res chain seq x y z
N MET A 1 11.93 5.71 0.41
CA MET A 1 10.78 4.85 0.09
C MET A 1 11.00 3.53 0.75
N GLN A 2 10.36 3.34 1.90
CA GLN A 2 10.50 2.16 2.73
C GLN A 2 9.20 1.36 2.72
N ARG A 3 9.33 0.06 2.94
CA ARG A 3 8.21 -0.87 3.10
C ARG A 3 7.31 -0.40 4.23
N GLY A 4 6.01 -0.38 3.95
CA GLY A 4 4.97 0.04 4.87
C GLY A 4 4.67 1.54 4.88
N GLU A 5 5.42 2.36 4.14
CA GLU A 5 5.04 3.74 3.92
C GLU A 5 3.84 3.85 2.96
N ILE A 6 2.96 4.79 3.25
CA ILE A 6 1.83 5.18 2.40
C ILE A 6 2.17 6.52 1.74
N TRP A 7 2.03 6.58 0.43
CA TRP A 7 2.35 7.74 -0.39
C TRP A 7 1.26 8.02 -1.41
N PHE A 8 1.00 9.29 -1.72
CA PHE A 8 0.31 9.64 -2.97
C PHE A 8 1.26 9.42 -4.15
N ALA A 9 0.77 8.73 -5.18
CA ALA A 9 1.51 8.47 -6.40
C ALA A 9 0.58 8.48 -7.61
N ALA A 10 1.15 8.84 -8.77
CA ALA A 10 0.49 8.65 -10.06
C ALA A 10 0.39 7.15 -10.37
N THR A 11 -0.83 6.63 -10.42
CA THR A 11 -1.13 5.24 -10.80
C THR A 11 -1.88 5.19 -12.13
N PRO A 12 -2.02 4.03 -12.79
CA PRO A 12 -2.86 3.91 -13.99
C PRO A 12 -4.30 4.38 -13.79
N GLY A 13 -4.83 4.26 -12.56
CA GLY A 13 -6.17 4.72 -12.17
C GLY A 13 -6.23 6.17 -11.65
N GLY A 14 -5.18 6.97 -11.86
CA GLY A 14 -5.08 8.35 -11.40
C GLY A 14 -4.20 8.53 -10.15
N ASP A 15 -4.15 9.76 -9.65
CA ASP A 15 -3.36 10.11 -8.46
C ASP A 15 -4.08 9.63 -7.20
N ARG A 16 -3.46 8.69 -6.47
CA ARG A 16 -4.08 8.06 -5.30
C ARG A 16 -3.04 7.57 -4.28
N PRO A 17 -3.43 7.39 -3.02
CA PRO A 17 -2.53 6.80 -2.04
C PRO A 17 -2.22 5.34 -2.39
N VAL A 18 -0.99 4.91 -2.11
CA VAL A 18 -0.47 3.56 -2.34
C VAL A 18 0.39 3.13 -1.15
N LEU A 19 0.35 1.84 -0.79
CA LEU A 19 1.19 1.22 0.23
C LEU A 19 2.40 0.57 -0.42
N ILE A 20 3.61 0.91 0.03
CA ILE A 20 4.85 0.30 -0.48
C ILE A 20 5.04 -1.11 0.10
N LEU A 21 5.14 -2.11 -0.77
CA LEU A 21 5.31 -3.52 -0.41
C LEU A 21 6.75 -4.03 -0.56
N THR A 22 7.51 -3.44 -1.49
CA THR A 22 8.89 -3.84 -1.78
C THR A 22 9.77 -3.74 -0.54
N ARG A 23 10.55 -4.78 -0.25
CA ARG A 23 11.48 -4.82 0.89
C ARG A 23 12.57 -3.75 0.78
N ASP A 24 12.93 -3.15 1.92
CA ASP A 24 13.85 -2.00 2.01
C ASP A 24 15.20 -2.25 1.32
N ALA A 25 15.82 -3.42 1.55
CA ALA A 25 17.11 -3.77 0.96
C ALA A 25 17.15 -3.75 -0.57
N VAL A 26 15.98 -3.88 -1.21
CA VAL A 26 15.83 -3.83 -2.68
C VAL A 26 15.40 -2.45 -3.12
N ALA A 27 14.48 -1.79 -2.39
CA ALA A 27 13.94 -0.48 -2.74
C ALA A 27 15.03 0.58 -2.96
N ASP A 28 16.15 0.50 -2.23
CA ASP A 28 17.27 1.44 -2.38
C ASP A 28 18.11 1.22 -3.65
N ARG A 29 17.98 0.06 -4.30
CA ARG A 29 18.82 -0.34 -5.45
C ARG A 29 18.08 -0.39 -6.77
N ILE A 30 16.75 -0.22 -6.77
CA ILE A 30 15.93 -0.31 -7.97
C ILE A 30 15.17 0.99 -8.24
N GLY A 31 14.87 1.24 -9.52
CA GLY A 31 14.18 2.45 -9.97
C GLY A 31 12.66 2.43 -9.75
N SER A 32 12.07 1.27 -9.49
CA SER A 32 10.63 1.10 -9.33
C SER A 32 10.29 0.17 -8.18
N VAL A 33 9.19 0.40 -7.47
CA VAL A 33 8.77 -0.42 -6.34
C VAL A 33 7.35 -0.95 -6.54
N VAL A 34 7.11 -2.17 -6.07
CA VAL A 34 5.78 -2.78 -5.96
C VAL A 34 4.99 -2.12 -4.84
N VAL A 35 3.76 -1.71 -5.16
CA VAL A 35 2.80 -1.09 -4.26
C VAL A 35 1.41 -1.71 -4.39
N ALA A 36 0.59 -1.58 -3.35
CA ALA A 36 -0.86 -1.85 -3.39
C ALA A 36 -1.64 -0.54 -3.33
N ALA A 37 -2.71 -0.41 -4.12
CA ALA A 37 -3.50 0.80 -4.15
C ALA A 37 -4.37 0.96 -2.89
N VAL A 38 -4.47 2.19 -2.37
CA VAL A 38 -5.32 2.52 -1.21
C VAL A 38 -6.54 3.28 -1.69
N THR A 39 -7.72 2.86 -1.26
CA THR A 39 -9.01 3.41 -1.73
C THR A 39 -10.00 3.57 -0.58
N ARG A 40 -10.98 4.46 -0.73
CA ARG A 40 -12.10 4.55 0.24
C ARG A 40 -13.24 3.59 -0.07
N VAL A 41 -13.23 2.97 -1.26
CA VAL A 41 -14.24 2.02 -1.68
C VAL A 41 -13.92 0.65 -1.08
N ASN A 42 -14.65 0.27 -0.05
CA ASN A 42 -14.57 -1.03 0.61
C ASN A 42 -15.60 -1.98 0.00
N ARG A 43 -15.16 -3.15 -0.48
CA ARG A 43 -16.01 -4.20 -1.04
C ARG A 43 -16.20 -5.37 -0.09
N GLY A 44 -15.45 -5.42 1.01
CA GLY A 44 -15.55 -6.48 2.02
C GLY A 44 -15.01 -7.82 1.53
N VAL A 45 -14.05 -7.79 0.60
CA VAL A 45 -13.41 -9.00 0.05
C VAL A 45 -12.13 -9.36 0.80
N VAL A 46 -11.67 -10.60 0.64
CA VAL A 46 -10.50 -11.15 1.38
C VAL A 46 -9.20 -10.43 1.03
N SER A 47 -9.15 -9.78 -0.13
CA SER A 47 -8.00 -9.05 -0.65
C SER A 47 -7.92 -7.59 -0.15
N GLU A 48 -8.76 -7.20 0.80
CA GLU A 48 -8.79 -5.84 1.36
C GLU A 48 -8.33 -5.81 2.82
N LEU A 49 -7.37 -4.93 3.13
CA LEU A 49 -6.99 -4.59 4.50
C LEU A 49 -7.59 -3.25 4.88
N GLN A 50 -8.51 -3.25 5.84
CA GLN A 50 -9.11 -2.03 6.38
C GLN A 50 -8.11 -1.27 7.25
N LEU A 51 -8.06 0.05 7.05
CA LEU A 51 -7.27 0.99 7.84
C LEU A 51 -8.19 2.05 8.43
N THR A 52 -7.96 2.42 9.69
CA THR A 52 -8.70 3.46 10.40
C THR A 52 -7.78 4.60 10.87
N PRO A 53 -8.27 5.84 10.97
CA PRO A 53 -7.47 6.95 11.48
C PRO A 53 -6.88 6.67 12.87
N GLU A 54 -7.66 6.05 13.74
CA GLU A 54 -7.32 5.84 15.15
C GLU A 54 -6.22 4.78 15.33
N ALA A 55 -6.25 3.71 14.54
CA ALA A 55 -5.30 2.61 14.66
C ALA A 55 -4.06 2.78 13.77
N ASP A 56 -4.23 3.40 12.59
CA ASP A 56 -3.23 3.35 11.51
C ASP A 56 -2.66 4.73 11.15
N GLY A 57 -3.20 5.81 11.74
CA GLY A 57 -2.73 7.18 11.48
C GLY A 57 -3.05 7.69 10.07
N VAL A 58 -4.00 7.06 9.37
CA VAL A 58 -4.47 7.51 8.05
C VAL A 58 -5.45 8.69 8.20
N PRO A 59 -5.55 9.62 7.23
CA PRO A 59 -6.42 10.80 7.36
C PRO A 59 -7.92 10.49 7.39
N SER A 60 -8.33 9.34 6.85
CA SER A 60 -9.72 8.88 6.79
C SER A 60 -9.74 7.36 6.69
N ALA A 61 -10.82 6.72 7.15
CA ALA A 61 -11.02 5.28 6.95
C ALA A 61 -10.89 4.91 5.46
N CYS A 62 -10.11 3.87 5.19
CA CYS A 62 -9.81 3.41 3.83
C CYS A 62 -9.42 1.93 3.84
N VAL A 63 -9.19 1.37 2.65
CA VAL A 63 -8.72 -0.01 2.48
C VAL A 63 -7.49 -0.04 1.57
N VAL A 64 -6.52 -0.88 1.90
CA VAL A 64 -5.49 -1.32 0.98
C VAL A 64 -6.08 -2.47 0.16
N ASN A 65 -6.11 -2.33 -1.16
CA ASN A 65 -6.66 -3.35 -2.05
C ASN A 65 -5.49 -4.10 -2.72
N PHE A 66 -5.34 -5.38 -2.40
CA PHE A 66 -4.27 -6.24 -2.88
C PHE A 66 -4.56 -6.88 -4.26
N ASP A 67 -5.77 -6.73 -4.80
CA ASP A 67 -6.04 -7.06 -6.21
C ASP A 67 -5.52 -5.97 -7.15
N ASN A 68 -5.20 -4.80 -6.62
CA ASN A 68 -4.71 -3.65 -7.37
C ASN A 68 -3.24 -3.35 -7.06
N LEU A 69 -2.37 -4.25 -7.50
CA LEU A 69 -0.91 -4.10 -7.40
C LEU A 69 -0.33 -3.38 -8.61
N HIS A 70 0.64 -2.50 -8.34
CA HIS A 70 1.38 -1.81 -9.39
C HIS A 70 2.87 -1.83 -9.09
N THR A 71 3.68 -1.84 -10.15
CA THR A 71 5.10 -1.51 -10.06
C THR A 71 5.25 -0.08 -10.56
N LEU A 72 5.61 0.83 -9.66
CA LEU A 72 5.67 2.26 -9.95
C LEU A 72 7.11 2.78 -9.86
N PRO A 73 7.55 3.63 -10.80
CA PRO A 73 8.87 4.24 -10.74
C PRO A 73 8.92 5.28 -9.61
N ARG A 74 10.08 5.50 -8.99
CA ARG A 74 10.20 6.34 -7.78
C ARG A 74 9.79 7.79 -8.03
N GLU A 75 9.94 8.29 -9.24
CA GLU A 75 9.49 9.63 -9.65
C GLU A 75 7.96 9.80 -9.68
N SER A 76 7.18 8.71 -9.66
CA SER A 76 5.71 8.82 -9.66
C SER A 76 5.14 9.22 -8.29
N PHE A 77 5.93 9.10 -7.23
CA PHE A 77 5.51 9.36 -5.86
C PHE A 77 5.68 10.83 -5.51
N ARG A 78 4.70 11.39 -4.81
CA ARG A 78 4.58 12.84 -4.63
C ARG A 78 4.59 13.26 -3.17
N ARG A 79 3.71 12.67 -2.36
CA ARG A 79 3.48 13.12 -0.98
C ARG A 79 3.35 11.96 -0.02
N PHE A 80 4.16 11.98 1.04
CA PHE A 80 4.06 11.05 2.15
C PHE A 80 2.75 11.25 2.92
N VAL A 81 2.12 10.15 3.34
CA VAL A 81 0.88 10.16 4.13
C VAL A 81 1.13 9.63 5.54
N GLY A 82 1.85 8.52 5.66
CA GLY A 82 2.05 7.85 6.94
C GLY A 82 2.79 6.54 6.77
N ARG A 83 2.96 5.80 7.87
CA ARG A 83 3.64 4.51 7.86
C ARG A 83 2.87 3.52 8.72
N LEU A 84 2.60 2.34 8.17
CA LEU A 84 2.02 1.24 8.91
C LEU A 84 3.07 0.61 9.84
N GLY A 85 2.64 0.34 11.08
CA GLY A 85 3.46 -0.37 12.05
C GLY A 85 3.70 -1.84 11.69
N PRO A 86 4.62 -2.54 12.39
CA PRO A 86 4.97 -3.92 12.10
C PRO A 86 3.79 -4.89 12.14
N ALA A 87 2.87 -4.73 13.11
CA ALA A 87 1.68 -5.59 13.24
C ALA A 87 0.78 -5.50 12.00
N ARG A 88 0.52 -4.27 11.54
CA ARG A 88 -0.26 -4.02 10.32
C ARG A 88 0.44 -4.49 9.06
N MET A 89 1.76 -4.37 8.99
CA MET A 89 2.51 -4.95 7.88
C MET A 89 2.51 -6.49 7.89
N ALA A 90 2.32 -7.13 9.03
CA ALA A 90 2.11 -8.57 9.10
C ALA A 90 0.71 -8.97 8.61
N GLU A 91 -0.32 -8.17 8.93
CA GLU A 91 -1.67 -8.31 8.36
C GLU A 91 -1.66 -8.12 6.85
N ALA A 92 -1.03 -7.05 6.35
CA ALA A 92 -0.86 -6.80 4.93
C ALA A 92 -0.22 -7.99 4.18
N CYS A 93 0.77 -8.65 4.79
CA CYS A 93 1.36 -9.87 4.21
C CYS A 93 0.38 -11.04 4.14
N ARG A 94 -0.48 -11.22 5.15
CA ARG A 94 -1.51 -12.26 5.14
C ARG A 94 -2.56 -11.96 4.08
N THR A 95 -3.10 -10.74 4.07
CA THR A 95 -4.08 -10.30 3.07
C THR A 95 -3.53 -10.41 1.64
N LEU A 96 -2.26 -10.06 1.41
CA LEU A 96 -1.61 -10.25 0.11
C LEU A 96 -1.57 -11.73 -0.30
N ARG A 97 -1.18 -12.63 0.61
CA ARG A 97 -1.18 -14.07 0.36
C ARG A 97 -2.57 -14.60 0.05
N ASP A 98 -3.57 -14.14 0.81
CA ASP A 98 -4.96 -14.54 0.61
C ASP A 98 -5.49 -14.04 -0.75
N ALA A 99 -5.07 -12.85 -1.18
CA ALA A 99 -5.40 -12.29 -2.49
C ALA A 99 -4.75 -13.05 -3.65
N THR A 100 -3.48 -13.47 -3.51
CA THR A 100 -2.73 -14.14 -4.60
C THR A 100 -2.88 -15.65 -4.60
N GLY A 101 -3.35 -16.25 -3.51
CA GLY A 101 -3.51 -17.70 -3.38
C GLY A 101 -2.19 -18.48 -3.40
N CYS A 102 -1.06 -17.83 -3.11
CA CYS A 102 0.28 -18.42 -3.14
C CYS A 102 1.19 -17.91 -2.01
#